data_AF-A0A6G2PUY9-F1
#
_entry.id   AF-A0A6G2PUY9-F1
#
_cell.length_a   1.000
_cell.length_b   1.000
_cell.length_c   1.000
_cell.angle_alpha   90.00
_cell.angle_beta   90.00
_cell.angle_gamma   90.00
#
_symmetry.space_group_name_H-M   'P 1'
#
loop_
_entity.id
_entity.type
_entity.pdbx_description
1 polymer ?
#
loop_
_entity_poly.entity_id
_entity_poly.type
_entity_poly.pdbx_seq_one_letter_code
_entity_poly.pdbx_strand_id
1 'polypeptide(L)'
;MAPVRGGAMLRIPSPFPPFPPGEAMSAPGFSRRRFAAAVGGALFAAAVTPTLASAAPTAKKPATSPVATADDPYTTAFLTQYNKIKDSANGYFSDEGIPYHCVETLIVEAPDHGHQTTSEAFSYWFWLEATYGRVTGNWTPFNNAWATAEKYIIPTHTDQPSNSSYNASSPATYIPEWPEVNKYPSALDSSVSSGQDPIASELNSAYGTPDIYGMHWLMDVDNIYGYGNTPGTGAENGPTASGPSYINSYQRGAQESVWETIPQPTTDLFKYGGPNGYLDLFVKDSSYSQQWKYTNAPDADARAVQAAYWAYRWASAQGNASAVSASVAKAAKMGDYLRYSLFDKYFKKIGNCTDPKSCAAGTGRDSEHYLLAWYYAWGGAENGGGWAWRIGDGTAQQGYQNPLAAWALANVPSLTPKSPTAKSDWTTSLQRQLEFYQW
;
A
#
# COMPACT_ATOMS: atom_id res chain seq x y z
N MET A 1 5.38 -39.25 -47.93
CA MET A 1 6.20 -39.85 -46.85
C MET A 1 5.37 -39.90 -45.59
N ALA A 2 5.44 -41.02 -44.87
CA ALA A 2 4.51 -41.47 -43.83
C ALA A 2 4.47 -40.60 -42.55
N PRO A 3 3.40 -40.67 -41.74
CA PRO A 3 3.36 -40.08 -40.40
C PRO A 3 3.98 -41.04 -39.38
N VAL A 4 4.89 -40.54 -38.54
CA VAL A 4 5.47 -41.29 -37.42
C VAL A 4 4.64 -41.07 -36.15
N ARG A 5 4.31 -42.19 -35.51
CA ARG A 5 3.53 -42.33 -34.27
C ARG A 5 4.37 -42.07 -33.01
N GLY A 6 3.71 -41.50 -31.99
CA GLY A 6 3.67 -42.03 -30.61
C GLY A 6 4.96 -42.07 -29.80
N GLY A 7 5.17 -41.06 -28.95
CA GLY A 7 6.05 -41.14 -27.77
C GLY A 7 5.25 -41.46 -26.51
N ALA A 8 5.58 -42.56 -25.85
CA ALA A 8 4.99 -43.00 -24.59
C ALA A 8 5.49 -42.17 -23.41
N MET A 9 4.57 -41.69 -22.56
CA MET A 9 4.87 -41.07 -21.27
C MET A 9 5.21 -42.16 -20.25
N LEU A 10 6.43 -42.11 -19.72
CA LEU A 10 6.90 -42.96 -18.63
C LEU A 10 6.29 -42.45 -17.31
N ARG A 11 5.40 -43.23 -16.68
CA ARG A 11 4.87 -42.94 -15.33
C ARG A 11 5.81 -43.50 -14.27
N ILE A 12 6.29 -42.64 -13.38
CA ILE A 12 7.03 -43.02 -12.16
C ILE A 12 6.01 -43.31 -11.04
N PRO A 13 6.07 -44.46 -10.34
CA PRO A 13 5.10 -44.81 -9.30
C PRO A 13 5.37 -44.10 -7.95
N SER A 14 4.33 -43.58 -7.32
CA SER A 14 4.36 -42.98 -5.98
C SER A 14 4.53 -44.03 -4.86
N PRO A 15 5.29 -43.76 -3.79
CA PRO A 15 5.64 -44.75 -2.77
C PRO A 15 4.72 -44.77 -1.54
N PHE A 16 3.41 -44.56 -1.69
CA PHE A 16 2.47 -44.60 -0.55
C PHE A 16 1.28 -45.54 -0.81
N PRO A 17 0.97 -46.48 0.10
CA PRO A 17 -0.19 -47.36 -0.04
C PRO A 17 -1.51 -46.59 0.20
N PRO A 18 -2.61 -46.99 -0.47
CA PRO A 18 -3.92 -46.35 -0.29
C PRO A 18 -4.52 -46.67 1.10
N PHE A 19 -5.13 -45.67 1.73
CA PHE A 19 -5.89 -45.82 2.97
C PHE A 19 -7.20 -46.59 2.73
N PRO A 20 -7.64 -47.44 3.69
CA PRO A 20 -8.91 -48.16 3.59
C PRO A 20 -10.13 -47.24 3.78
N PRO A 21 -11.30 -47.58 3.20
CA PRO A 21 -12.51 -46.76 3.33
C PRO A 21 -13.08 -46.84 4.75
N GLY A 22 -13.10 -45.69 5.44
CA GLY A 22 -13.71 -45.53 6.75
C GLY A 22 -15.23 -45.28 6.64
N GLU A 23 -15.97 -45.91 7.55
CA GLU A 23 -17.42 -45.90 7.69
C GLU A 23 -18.03 -44.48 7.78
N ALA A 24 -19.19 -44.32 7.12
CA ALA A 24 -19.98 -43.10 7.16
C ALA A 24 -20.63 -42.91 8.54
N MET A 25 -20.19 -41.89 9.28
CA MET A 25 -20.96 -41.34 10.41
C MET A 25 -21.88 -40.23 9.92
N SER A 26 -23.18 -40.43 10.11
CA SER A 26 -24.25 -39.50 9.79
C SER A 26 -24.19 -38.24 10.66
N ALA A 27 -24.09 -37.06 10.04
CA ALA A 27 -24.36 -35.77 10.68
C ALA A 27 -25.85 -35.38 10.49
N PRO A 28 -26.55 -34.85 11.51
CA PRO A 28 -27.94 -34.42 11.35
C PRO A 28 -28.03 -33.11 10.56
N GLY A 29 -28.94 -33.08 9.58
CA GLY A 29 -29.18 -31.92 8.73
C GLY A 29 -29.81 -30.73 9.45
N PHE A 30 -29.29 -29.54 9.19
CA PHE A 30 -29.92 -28.27 9.59
C PHE A 30 -31.07 -27.95 8.63
N SER A 31 -32.30 -28.18 9.11
CA SER A 31 -33.54 -27.82 8.43
C SER A 31 -33.85 -26.32 8.60
N ARG A 32 -33.95 -25.60 7.46
CA ARG A 32 -34.55 -24.25 7.37
C ARG A 32 -36.03 -24.32 7.75
N ARG A 33 -36.39 -23.92 8.97
CA ARG A 33 -37.72 -23.40 9.37
C ARG A 33 -37.69 -23.11 10.87
N ARG A 34 -37.70 -21.82 11.22
CA ARG A 34 -38.35 -21.18 12.40
C ARG A 34 -37.64 -19.88 12.75
N PHE A 35 -38.07 -18.77 12.16
CA PHE A 35 -38.04 -17.47 12.82
C PHE A 35 -39.21 -16.66 12.26
N ALA A 36 -40.32 -16.67 12.99
CA ALA A 36 -41.44 -15.77 12.78
C ALA A 36 -42.11 -15.50 14.12
N ALA A 37 -42.35 -14.20 14.34
CA ALA A 37 -43.37 -13.59 15.18
C ALA A 37 -43.20 -13.60 16.71
N ALA A 38 -42.79 -12.43 17.23
CA ALA A 38 -43.49 -11.78 18.33
C ALA A 38 -43.35 -10.24 18.20
N VAL A 39 -44.12 -9.65 17.29
CA VAL A 39 -44.46 -8.22 17.33
C VAL A 39 -45.97 -8.10 17.15
N GLY A 40 -46.66 -7.86 18.26
CA GLY A 40 -47.95 -7.15 18.32
C GLY A 40 -47.75 -6.11 19.43
N GLY A 41 -48.05 -4.83 19.28
CA GLY A 41 -49.08 -4.19 18.48
C GLY A 41 -49.94 -3.40 19.46
N ALA A 42 -49.74 -2.08 19.55
CA ALA A 42 -50.71 -1.13 20.10
C ALA A 42 -50.30 0.32 19.78
N LEU A 43 -51.04 0.91 18.84
CA LEU A 43 -51.15 2.36 18.64
C LEU A 43 -52.15 2.90 19.67
N PHE A 44 -51.74 3.87 20.49
CA PHE A 44 -52.60 4.91 21.06
C PHE A 44 -51.78 6.17 21.34
N ALA A 45 -52.35 7.32 20.98
CA ALA A 45 -51.75 8.65 21.01
C ALA A 45 -51.62 9.22 22.45
N ALA A 46 -50.50 9.89 22.72
CA ALA A 46 -50.43 11.01 23.67
C ALA A 46 -49.16 11.83 23.38
N ALA A 47 -49.35 13.12 23.06
CA ALA A 47 -48.27 14.09 22.98
C ALA A 47 -47.67 14.30 24.37
N VAL A 48 -46.40 13.92 24.56
CA VAL A 48 -45.59 14.29 25.72
C VAL A 48 -44.19 14.65 25.23
N THR A 49 -43.82 15.90 25.41
CA THR A 49 -42.46 16.41 25.22
C THR A 49 -41.52 15.79 26.25
N PRO A 50 -40.40 15.13 25.87
CA PRO A 50 -39.38 14.80 26.83
C PRO A 50 -38.46 16.00 27.04
N THR A 51 -38.50 16.57 28.24
CA THR A 51 -37.44 17.41 28.77
C THR A 51 -36.18 16.55 28.93
N LEU A 52 -35.17 16.80 28.10
CA LEU A 52 -33.84 16.22 28.27
C LEU A 52 -33.17 16.88 29.48
N ALA A 53 -33.21 16.22 30.64
CA ALA A 53 -32.34 16.52 31.75
C ALA A 53 -30.91 16.13 31.36
N SER A 54 -30.02 17.11 31.27
CA SER A 54 -28.60 16.92 31.01
C SER A 54 -27.94 16.27 32.22
N ALA A 55 -27.70 14.96 32.16
CA ALA A 55 -26.81 14.27 33.07
C ALA A 55 -25.38 14.36 32.51
N ALA A 56 -24.52 15.15 33.15
CA ALA A 56 -23.11 15.20 32.83
C ALA A 56 -22.49 13.79 32.98
N PRO A 57 -21.73 13.28 31.98
CA PRO A 57 -21.06 12.01 32.11
C PRO A 57 -19.96 12.15 33.16
N THR A 58 -20.08 11.42 34.26
CA THR A 58 -18.97 11.23 35.19
C THR A 58 -17.87 10.47 34.45
N ALA A 59 -16.70 11.10 34.34
CA ALA A 59 -15.51 10.51 33.74
C ALA A 59 -15.12 9.25 34.51
N LYS A 60 -15.50 8.09 34.00
CA LYS A 60 -15.02 6.80 34.51
C LYS A 60 -13.54 6.71 34.15
N LYS A 61 -12.67 6.67 35.16
CA LYS A 61 -11.22 6.44 35.02
C LYS A 61 -11.03 5.23 34.08
N PRO A 62 -10.18 5.31 33.03
CA PRO A 62 -9.96 4.17 32.15
C PRO A 62 -9.49 2.99 33.01
N ALA A 63 -10.19 1.86 32.91
CA ALA A 63 -9.67 0.61 33.45
C ALA A 63 -8.37 0.31 32.68
N THR A 64 -7.24 0.38 33.38
CA THR A 64 -5.97 -0.14 32.88
C THR A 64 -6.19 -1.61 32.56
N SER A 65 -6.22 -1.95 31.27
CA SER A 65 -6.19 -3.35 30.88
C SER A 65 -4.78 -3.85 31.20
N PRO A 66 -4.62 -4.91 32.01
CA PRO A 66 -3.30 -5.46 32.25
C PRO A 66 -2.70 -5.87 30.91
N VAL A 67 -1.38 -5.71 30.79
CA VAL A 67 -0.57 -6.36 29.75
C VAL A 67 -1.05 -7.81 29.60
N ALA A 68 -1.20 -8.30 28.37
CA ALA A 68 -1.69 -9.66 28.13
C ALA A 68 -0.94 -10.62 29.06
N THR A 69 -1.69 -11.41 29.85
CA THR A 69 -1.10 -12.29 30.85
C THR A 69 -0.14 -13.23 30.15
N ALA A 70 1.13 -13.22 30.55
CA ALA A 70 2.21 -13.99 29.94
C ALA A 70 1.95 -15.51 29.90
N ASP A 71 0.95 -16.00 30.63
CA ASP A 71 0.56 -17.41 30.73
C ASP A 71 -0.45 -17.89 29.66
N ASP A 72 -0.80 -17.07 28.67
CA ASP A 72 -1.60 -17.53 27.51
C ASP A 72 -0.71 -18.27 26.49
N PRO A 73 -1.03 -19.52 26.10
CA PRO A 73 -0.26 -20.29 25.13
C PRO A 73 -0.08 -19.58 23.78
N TYR A 74 -1.06 -18.77 23.33
CA TYR A 74 -0.92 -18.00 22.09
C TYR A 74 0.03 -16.82 22.24
N THR A 75 0.05 -16.17 23.40
CA THR A 75 1.03 -15.13 23.74
C THR A 75 2.46 -15.70 23.76
N THR A 76 2.64 -16.89 24.33
CA THR A 76 3.94 -17.60 24.31
C THR A 76 4.36 -17.97 22.88
N ALA A 77 3.44 -18.47 22.06
CA ALA A 77 3.71 -18.78 20.66
C ALA A 77 4.10 -17.54 19.85
N PHE A 78 3.41 -16.41 20.06
CA PHE A 78 3.75 -15.13 19.45
C PHE A 78 5.17 -14.68 19.84
N LEU A 79 5.50 -14.65 21.12
CA LEU A 79 6.83 -14.23 21.58
C LEU A 79 7.93 -15.16 21.10
N THR A 80 7.66 -16.47 21.00
CA THR A 80 8.59 -17.44 20.43
C THR A 80 8.88 -17.13 18.97
N GLN A 81 7.84 -16.85 18.16
CA GLN A 81 8.02 -16.51 16.75
C GLN A 81 8.66 -15.12 16.57
N TYR A 82 8.26 -14.14 17.38
CA TYR A 82 8.86 -12.81 17.40
C TYR A 82 10.37 -12.89 17.65
N ASN A 83 10.79 -13.64 18.68
CA ASN A 83 12.21 -13.80 19.00
C ASN A 83 12.98 -14.47 17.86
N LYS A 84 12.40 -15.44 17.15
CA LYS A 84 13.04 -16.00 15.95
C LYS A 84 13.21 -14.96 14.85
N ILE A 85 12.18 -14.16 14.57
CA ILE A 85 12.23 -13.12 13.54
C ILE A 85 13.26 -12.02 13.90
N LYS A 86 13.37 -11.66 15.18
CA LYS A 86 14.26 -10.59 15.64
C LYS A 86 15.68 -11.05 15.99
N ASP A 87 15.93 -12.34 16.06
CA ASP A 87 17.28 -12.89 16.23
C ASP A 87 18.08 -12.69 14.94
N SER A 88 19.16 -11.90 15.03
CA SER A 88 20.01 -11.58 13.87
C SER A 88 20.66 -12.83 13.26
N ALA A 89 20.81 -13.92 14.01
CA ALA A 89 21.31 -15.19 13.46
C ALA A 89 20.36 -15.83 12.44
N ASN A 90 19.07 -15.44 12.43
CA ASN A 90 18.07 -15.97 11.50
C ASN A 90 17.90 -15.12 10.23
N GLY A 91 18.58 -13.98 10.10
CA GLY A 91 18.74 -13.28 8.81
C GLY A 91 17.48 -12.61 8.23
N TYR A 92 16.46 -12.30 9.02
CA TYR A 92 15.25 -11.61 8.52
C TYR A 92 15.45 -10.14 8.17
N PHE A 93 16.49 -9.51 8.72
CA PHE A 93 16.79 -8.09 8.55
C PHE A 93 18.23 -7.92 8.05
N SER A 94 18.46 -6.90 7.23
CA SER A 94 19.80 -6.46 6.85
C SER A 94 20.55 -5.79 8.01
N ASP A 95 21.82 -5.47 7.79
CA ASP A 95 22.66 -4.74 8.75
C ASP A 95 22.13 -3.32 9.04
N GLU A 96 21.40 -2.72 8.09
CA GLU A 96 20.67 -1.46 8.27
C GLU A 96 19.38 -1.60 9.08
N GLY A 97 18.98 -2.83 9.43
CA GLY A 97 17.74 -3.13 10.13
C GLY A 97 16.50 -3.10 9.23
N ILE A 98 16.68 -3.30 7.92
CA ILE A 98 15.59 -3.34 6.94
C ILE A 98 15.13 -4.80 6.78
N PRO A 99 13.82 -5.10 6.90
CA PRO A 99 13.35 -6.46 6.69
C PRO A 99 13.56 -6.86 5.23
N TYR A 100 14.05 -8.06 4.96
CA TYR A 100 13.97 -8.64 3.61
C TYR A 100 12.55 -9.14 3.33
N HIS A 101 12.26 -9.41 2.06
CA HIS A 101 11.04 -10.12 1.64
C HIS A 101 11.00 -11.52 2.27
N CYS A 102 12.13 -12.23 2.22
CA CYS A 102 12.32 -13.49 2.95
C CYS A 102 13.82 -13.74 3.22
N VAL A 103 14.11 -14.73 4.07
CA VAL A 103 15.48 -15.10 4.45
C VAL A 103 16.21 -15.78 3.28
N GLU A 104 15.49 -16.57 2.49
CA GLU A 104 16.05 -17.25 1.32
C GLU A 104 16.21 -16.28 0.14
N THR A 105 17.39 -16.24 -0.49
CA THR A 105 17.64 -15.29 -1.60
C THR A 105 16.97 -15.68 -2.91
N LEU A 106 16.81 -16.98 -3.17
CA LEU A 106 16.26 -17.50 -4.43
C LEU A 106 14.74 -17.67 -4.32
N ILE A 107 14.02 -16.60 -4.66
CA ILE A 107 12.56 -16.56 -4.76
C ILE A 107 12.16 -15.53 -5.82
N VAL A 108 11.08 -15.84 -6.56
CA VAL A 108 10.54 -14.97 -7.62
C VAL A 108 9.02 -15.13 -7.63
N GLU A 109 8.28 -14.10 -7.19
CA GLU A 109 6.82 -14.18 -7.06
C GLU A 109 6.08 -12.84 -7.17
N ALA A 110 6.71 -11.75 -6.72
CA ALA A 110 6.31 -10.37 -6.95
C ALA A 110 7.56 -9.48 -6.94
N PRO A 111 8.37 -9.47 -5.86
CA PRO A 111 9.81 -9.26 -6.01
C PRO A 111 10.43 -10.45 -6.76
N ASP A 112 11.58 -10.22 -7.37
CA ASP A 112 12.33 -11.20 -8.17
C ASP A 112 13.64 -11.65 -7.49
N HIS A 113 13.87 -11.21 -6.25
CA HIS A 113 14.95 -11.67 -5.39
C HIS A 113 14.54 -11.57 -3.93
N GLY A 114 14.90 -12.55 -3.10
CA GLY A 114 14.43 -12.63 -1.71
C GLY A 114 14.95 -11.55 -0.77
N HIS A 115 16.12 -10.98 -1.08
CA HIS A 115 16.70 -9.84 -0.36
C HIS A 115 16.35 -8.49 -0.99
N GLN A 116 15.39 -8.46 -1.92
CA GLN A 116 14.60 -7.25 -2.05
C GLN A 116 13.70 -7.11 -0.81
N THR A 117 13.11 -5.94 -0.64
CA THR A 117 12.06 -5.71 0.33
C THR A 117 10.95 -4.91 -0.32
N THR A 118 9.82 -4.84 0.37
CA THR A 118 8.63 -4.17 -0.12
C THR A 118 8.02 -3.28 0.96
N SER A 119 7.22 -2.31 0.52
CA SER A 119 6.34 -1.57 1.45
C SER A 119 5.41 -2.53 2.20
N GLU A 120 5.04 -3.65 1.58
CA GLU A 120 4.33 -4.75 2.24
C GLU A 120 5.12 -5.30 3.44
N ALA A 121 6.39 -5.69 3.26
CA ALA A 121 7.23 -6.19 4.35
C ALA A 121 7.36 -5.17 5.51
N PHE A 122 7.54 -3.88 5.20
CA PHE A 122 7.52 -2.80 6.19
C PHE A 122 6.17 -2.71 6.92
N SER A 123 5.05 -2.81 6.21
CA SER A 123 3.72 -2.74 6.81
C SER A 123 3.41 -3.94 7.73
N TYR A 124 3.88 -5.13 7.39
CA TYR A 124 3.84 -6.30 8.27
C TYR A 124 4.76 -6.13 9.48
N TRP A 125 5.93 -5.52 9.29
CA TRP A 125 6.82 -5.20 10.40
C TRP A 125 6.18 -4.22 11.40
N PHE A 126 5.49 -3.17 10.94
CA PHE A 126 4.72 -2.30 11.83
C PHE A 126 3.68 -3.08 12.64
N TRP A 127 3.00 -4.04 12.00
CA TRP A 127 1.99 -4.85 12.68
C TRP A 127 2.61 -5.83 13.69
N LEU A 128 3.75 -6.43 13.36
CA LEU A 128 4.54 -7.26 14.28
C LEU A 128 4.91 -6.47 15.54
N GLU A 129 5.49 -5.28 15.38
CA GLU A 129 5.93 -4.45 16.50
C GLU A 129 4.76 -3.84 17.29
N ALA A 130 3.63 -3.54 16.63
CA ALA A 130 2.40 -3.13 17.32
C ALA A 130 1.87 -4.26 18.22
N THR A 131 1.91 -5.51 17.74
CA THR A 131 1.51 -6.69 18.50
C THR A 131 2.48 -6.97 19.64
N TYR A 132 3.78 -6.75 19.42
CA TYR A 132 4.79 -6.82 20.47
C TYR A 132 4.54 -5.78 21.58
N GLY A 133 4.25 -4.53 21.21
CA GLY A 133 3.88 -3.49 22.17
C GLY A 133 2.61 -3.81 22.96
N ARG A 134 1.61 -4.44 22.32
CA ARG A 134 0.41 -4.96 23.03
C ARG A 134 0.77 -5.99 24.10
N VAL A 135 1.64 -6.93 23.75
CA VAL A 135 1.99 -8.08 24.61
C VAL A 135 2.97 -7.72 25.72
N THR A 136 3.86 -6.74 25.50
CA THR A 136 4.96 -6.44 26.44
C THR A 136 4.84 -5.07 27.09
N GLY A 137 4.05 -4.16 26.53
CA GLY A 137 4.04 -2.74 26.90
C GLY A 137 5.23 -1.94 26.35
N ASN A 138 6.17 -2.58 25.64
CA ASN A 138 7.31 -1.91 25.02
C ASN A 138 6.98 -1.45 23.59
N TRP A 139 6.82 -0.14 23.42
CA TRP A 139 6.48 0.49 22.15
C TRP A 139 7.69 1.05 21.37
N THR A 140 8.90 0.94 21.92
CA THR A 140 10.12 1.40 21.25
C THR A 140 10.34 0.73 19.88
N PRO A 141 10.19 -0.60 19.74
CA PRO A 141 10.35 -1.26 18.44
C PRO A 141 9.38 -0.74 17.37
N PHE A 142 8.13 -0.45 17.74
CA PHE A 142 7.13 0.11 16.81
C PHE A 142 7.57 1.48 16.27
N ASN A 143 8.10 2.34 17.14
CA ASN A 143 8.60 3.65 16.72
C ASN A 143 9.88 3.56 15.89
N ASN A 144 10.77 2.61 16.21
CA ASN A 144 11.99 2.36 15.45
C ASN A 144 11.69 1.86 14.03
N ALA A 145 10.67 1.00 13.87
CA ALA A 145 10.21 0.57 12.56
C ALA A 145 9.77 1.76 11.71
N TRP A 146 8.96 2.67 12.26
CA TRP A 146 8.55 3.90 11.57
C TRP A 146 9.71 4.81 11.21
N ALA A 147 10.70 4.97 12.10
CA ALA A 147 11.91 5.75 11.81
C ALA A 147 12.74 5.13 10.67
N THR A 148 12.80 3.80 10.62
CA THR A 148 13.48 3.05 9.55
C THR A 148 12.76 3.24 8.21
N ALA A 149 11.44 3.19 8.21
CA ALA A 149 10.65 3.43 7.00
C ALA A 149 10.83 4.85 6.44
N GLU A 150 10.80 5.87 7.29
CA GLU A 150 11.06 7.26 6.87
C GLU A 150 12.48 7.49 6.36
N LYS A 151 13.46 6.72 6.86
CA LYS A 151 14.84 6.82 6.41
C LYS A 151 15.06 6.13 5.07
N TYR A 152 14.40 5.00 4.85
CA TYR A 152 14.75 4.11 3.75
C TYR A 152 13.65 3.97 2.70
N ILE A 153 12.39 3.69 3.04
CA ILE A 153 11.39 3.32 2.02
C ILE A 153 10.46 4.47 1.61
N ILE A 154 10.36 5.53 2.40
CA ILE A 154 9.66 6.76 2.03
C ILE A 154 10.69 7.72 1.42
N PRO A 155 10.58 8.07 0.13
CA PRO A 155 11.54 8.96 -0.53
C PRO A 155 11.67 10.30 0.20
N THR A 156 12.89 10.73 0.49
CA THR A 156 13.13 12.04 1.12
C THR A 156 13.08 13.17 0.09
N HIS A 157 13.14 14.43 0.50
CA HIS A 157 13.20 15.55 -0.45
C HIS A 157 14.36 15.41 -1.46
N THR A 158 15.52 14.89 -1.04
CA THR A 158 16.66 14.63 -1.93
C THR A 158 16.32 13.61 -3.02
N ASP A 159 15.44 12.66 -2.72
CA ASP A 159 15.06 11.56 -3.60
C ASP A 159 13.90 11.94 -4.55
N GLN A 160 13.11 12.97 -4.19
CA GLN A 160 11.98 13.50 -4.97
C GLN A 160 12.02 15.04 -5.11
N PRO A 161 13.14 15.63 -5.61
CA PRO A 161 13.49 17.04 -5.39
C PRO A 161 12.65 18.05 -6.18
N SER A 162 12.01 17.63 -7.28
CA SER A 162 11.36 18.56 -8.23
C SER A 162 9.84 18.60 -8.13
N ASN A 163 9.24 18.10 -7.03
CA ASN A 163 7.80 18.20 -6.78
C ASN A 163 7.26 19.64 -6.84
N SER A 164 8.10 20.66 -6.63
CA SER A 164 7.75 22.07 -6.80
C SER A 164 7.38 22.46 -8.24
N SER A 165 7.77 21.64 -9.23
CA SER A 165 7.43 21.82 -10.65
C SER A 165 6.09 21.17 -11.03
N TYR A 166 5.41 20.51 -10.09
CA TYR A 166 4.15 19.83 -10.34
C TYR A 166 3.00 20.82 -10.61
N ASN A 167 2.20 20.53 -11.63
CA ASN A 167 1.02 21.32 -11.99
C ASN A 167 -0.25 20.48 -11.81
N ALA A 168 -1.01 20.75 -10.75
CA ALA A 168 -2.25 20.02 -10.44
C ALA A 168 -3.35 20.17 -11.51
N SER A 169 -3.31 21.23 -12.33
CA SER A 169 -4.23 21.42 -13.47
C SER A 169 -3.84 20.60 -14.71
N SER A 170 -2.65 20.00 -14.71
CA SER A 170 -2.11 19.15 -15.78
C SER A 170 -1.24 18.06 -15.15
N PRO A 171 -1.84 17.11 -14.41
CA PRO A 171 -1.14 16.23 -13.47
C PRO A 171 -0.21 15.22 -14.15
N ALA A 172 -0.54 14.77 -15.37
CA ALA A 172 0.30 13.89 -16.18
C ALA A 172 -0.14 13.92 -17.65
N THR A 173 0.76 13.56 -18.56
CA THR A 173 0.39 13.28 -19.97
C THR A 173 -0.02 11.82 -20.12
N TYR A 174 -1.11 11.58 -20.84
CA TYR A 174 -1.64 10.23 -21.06
C TYR A 174 -0.66 9.36 -21.85
N ILE A 175 -0.52 8.11 -21.41
CA ILE A 175 0.20 7.04 -22.09
C ILE A 175 -0.71 5.81 -22.06
N PRO A 176 -1.07 5.21 -23.21
CA PRO A 176 -1.91 4.02 -23.22
C PRO A 176 -1.15 2.82 -22.66
N GLU A 177 -1.85 1.99 -21.89
CA GLU A 177 -1.36 0.65 -21.54
C GLU A 177 -1.67 -0.34 -22.66
N TRP A 178 -0.85 -1.38 -22.77
CA TRP A 178 -1.05 -2.46 -23.72
C TRP A 178 -1.02 -3.80 -22.99
N PRO A 179 -1.85 -4.78 -23.40
CA PRO A 179 -1.79 -6.11 -22.78
C PRO A 179 -0.42 -6.78 -22.98
N GLU A 180 0.15 -6.73 -24.18
CA GLU A 180 1.38 -7.44 -24.50
C GLU A 180 2.66 -6.59 -24.29
N VAL A 181 3.67 -7.21 -23.67
CA VAL A 181 4.97 -6.59 -23.38
C VAL A 181 5.66 -6.02 -24.63
N ASN A 182 5.46 -6.65 -25.79
CA ASN A 182 6.10 -6.25 -27.06
C ASN A 182 5.49 -4.97 -27.70
N LYS A 183 4.46 -4.39 -27.10
CA LYS A 183 3.88 -3.10 -27.52
C LYS A 183 4.55 -1.90 -26.87
N TYR A 184 5.46 -2.13 -25.93
CA TYR A 184 6.25 -1.10 -25.28
C TYR A 184 7.56 -0.86 -26.04
N PRO A 185 8.12 0.37 -26.03
CA PRO A 185 7.68 1.53 -25.26
C PRO A 185 6.37 2.16 -25.78
N SER A 186 5.48 2.53 -24.86
CA SER A 186 4.19 3.14 -25.19
C SER A 186 4.34 4.66 -25.37
N ALA A 187 3.72 5.22 -26.41
CA ALA A 187 3.91 6.63 -26.77
C ALA A 187 3.05 7.58 -25.93
N LEU A 188 3.62 8.71 -25.52
CA LEU A 188 2.83 9.82 -24.96
C LEU A 188 1.81 10.29 -26.01
N ASP A 189 0.58 10.52 -25.57
CA ASP A 189 -0.47 11.11 -26.40
C ASP A 189 -1.04 12.36 -25.72
N SER A 190 -0.52 13.51 -26.11
CA SER A 190 -0.97 14.82 -25.64
C SER A 190 -2.32 15.26 -26.19
N SER A 191 -2.92 14.50 -27.13
CA SER A 191 -4.28 14.75 -27.61
C SER A 191 -5.36 14.26 -26.64
N VAL A 192 -4.98 13.45 -25.65
CA VAL A 192 -5.88 12.97 -24.59
C VAL A 192 -5.78 13.87 -23.37
N SER A 193 -6.88 14.54 -23.01
CA SER A 193 -6.91 15.43 -21.85
C SER A 193 -6.99 14.64 -20.53
N SER A 194 -6.05 14.88 -19.63
CA SER A 194 -6.13 14.46 -18.22
C SER A 194 -7.08 15.40 -17.45
N GLY A 195 -7.62 14.92 -16.31
CA GLY A 195 -8.35 15.77 -15.37
C GLY A 195 -7.45 16.61 -14.47
N GLN A 196 -8.05 17.20 -13.44
CA GLN A 196 -7.34 17.98 -12.42
C GLN A 196 -7.13 17.14 -11.16
N ASP A 197 -5.98 17.33 -10.50
CA ASP A 197 -5.71 16.83 -9.16
C ASP A 197 -6.27 17.81 -8.11
N PRO A 198 -7.32 17.43 -7.35
CA PRO A 198 -7.95 18.32 -6.39
C PRO A 198 -7.30 18.30 -5.00
N ILE A 199 -6.32 17.43 -4.73
CA ILE A 199 -5.76 17.23 -3.39
C ILE A 199 -4.35 17.79 -3.20
N ALA A 200 -3.59 18.03 -4.27
CA ALA A 200 -2.21 18.51 -4.15
C ALA A 200 -2.05 19.80 -3.34
N SER A 201 -2.92 20.80 -3.56
CA SER A 201 -2.82 22.11 -2.90
C SER A 201 -3.16 22.02 -1.40
N GLU A 202 -4.16 21.21 -1.03
CA GLU A 202 -4.54 21.02 0.38
C GLU A 202 -3.55 20.14 1.13
N LEU A 203 -2.91 19.15 0.47
CA LEU A 203 -1.82 18.37 1.05
C LEU A 203 -0.61 19.26 1.33
N ASN A 204 -0.18 20.06 0.34
CA ASN A 204 0.93 21.00 0.54
C ASN A 204 0.61 22.02 1.64
N SER A 205 -0.63 22.54 1.68
CA SER A 205 -1.05 23.47 2.74
C SER A 205 -1.07 22.82 4.13
N ALA A 206 -1.45 21.55 4.23
CA ALA A 206 -1.53 20.82 5.49
C ALA A 206 -0.16 20.43 6.06
N TYR A 207 0.83 20.19 5.19
CA TYR A 207 2.12 19.60 5.56
C TYR A 207 3.34 20.48 5.28
N GLY A 208 3.16 21.62 4.58
CA GLY A 208 4.22 22.59 4.30
C GLY A 208 5.30 22.08 3.34
N THR A 209 5.00 21.05 2.54
CA THR A 209 5.91 20.48 1.55
C THR A 209 5.10 19.94 0.35
N PRO A 210 5.61 20.10 -0.88
CA PRO A 210 5.02 19.44 -2.04
C PRO A 210 5.36 17.95 -2.11
N ASP A 211 6.29 17.45 -1.30
CA ASP A 211 6.75 16.05 -1.33
C ASP A 211 5.64 15.08 -0.90
N ILE A 212 5.67 13.88 -1.47
CA ILE A 212 4.73 12.79 -1.16
C ILE A 212 5.23 12.01 0.06
N TYR A 213 4.34 11.79 1.03
CA TYR A 213 4.60 10.94 2.19
C TYR A 213 3.88 9.60 2.04
N GLY A 214 4.46 8.72 1.24
CA GLY A 214 4.00 7.35 1.00
C GLY A 214 5.19 6.45 0.71
N MET A 215 5.09 5.16 1.04
CA MET A 215 6.20 4.23 0.81
C MET A 215 6.35 3.96 -0.70
N HIS A 216 7.58 3.97 -1.21
CA HIS A 216 7.84 3.31 -2.47
C HIS A 216 7.70 1.78 -2.28
N TRP A 217 7.22 1.07 -3.29
CA TRP A 217 6.82 -0.33 -3.13
C TRP A 217 7.99 -1.33 -3.10
N LEU A 218 9.12 -1.07 -3.77
CA LEU A 218 10.21 -2.04 -3.94
C LEU A 218 11.58 -1.43 -3.68
N MET A 219 12.47 -2.22 -3.07
CA MET A 219 13.84 -1.83 -2.79
C MET A 219 14.76 -3.05 -2.85
N ASP A 220 15.92 -2.89 -3.43
CA ASP A 220 17.01 -3.85 -3.40
C ASP A 220 17.88 -3.55 -2.18
N VAL A 221 17.73 -4.34 -1.11
CA VAL A 221 18.30 -4.01 0.21
C VAL A 221 19.83 -4.13 0.22
N ASP A 222 20.35 -5.13 -0.49
CA ASP A 222 21.78 -5.44 -0.51
C ASP A 222 22.50 -4.89 -1.76
N ASN A 223 21.80 -4.07 -2.56
CA ASN A 223 22.30 -3.53 -3.82
C ASN A 223 22.81 -4.62 -4.78
N ILE A 224 22.12 -5.76 -4.82
CA ILE A 224 22.43 -6.91 -5.69
C ILE A 224 22.39 -6.51 -7.17
N TYR A 225 21.45 -5.64 -7.56
CA TYR A 225 21.34 -5.11 -8.92
C TYR A 225 22.41 -4.04 -9.22
N GLY A 226 23.03 -3.47 -8.19
CA GLY A 226 24.20 -2.62 -8.33
C GLY A 226 23.92 -1.20 -8.83
N TYR A 227 22.67 -0.72 -8.79
CA TYR A 227 22.35 0.66 -9.18
C TYR A 227 22.85 1.68 -8.15
N GLY A 228 22.88 1.30 -6.86
CA GLY A 228 23.25 2.19 -5.76
C GLY A 228 22.37 3.43 -5.69
N ASN A 229 21.08 3.31 -6.02
CA ASN A 229 20.08 4.37 -5.87
C ASN A 229 19.72 4.54 -4.39
N THR A 230 20.72 4.90 -3.59
CA THR A 230 20.64 4.87 -2.12
C THR A 230 19.66 5.93 -1.61
N PRO A 231 18.71 5.57 -0.73
CA PRO A 231 17.82 6.53 -0.10
C PRO A 231 18.57 7.72 0.52
N GLY A 232 18.06 8.92 0.27
CA GLY A 232 18.63 10.19 0.72
C GLY A 232 19.76 10.73 -0.15
N THR A 233 20.09 10.09 -1.29
CA THR A 233 21.20 10.53 -2.15
C THR A 233 20.76 11.11 -3.49
N GLY A 234 19.57 10.75 -4.00
CA GLY A 234 19.11 11.19 -5.32
C GLY A 234 20.07 10.82 -6.45
N ALA A 235 20.84 9.74 -6.31
CA ALA A 235 21.95 9.41 -7.21
C ALA A 235 22.06 7.92 -7.49
N GLU A 236 22.63 7.56 -8.63
CA GLU A 236 23.00 6.19 -9.01
C GLU A 236 24.45 5.89 -8.56
N ASN A 237 24.69 5.61 -7.28
CA ASN A 237 26.04 5.47 -6.71
C ASN A 237 26.78 4.19 -7.17
N GLY A 238 26.05 3.24 -7.75
CA GLY A 238 26.60 2.05 -8.38
C GLY A 238 26.92 0.88 -7.47
N PRO A 239 27.62 -0.14 -8.00
CA PRO A 239 27.70 -1.46 -7.37
C PRO A 239 28.57 -1.49 -6.12
N THR A 240 29.37 -0.45 -5.90
CA THR A 240 30.18 -0.30 -4.68
C THR A 240 29.46 0.47 -3.57
N ALA A 241 28.25 0.97 -3.83
CA ALA A 241 27.43 1.61 -2.81
C ALA A 241 26.96 0.56 -1.80
N SER A 242 27.07 0.89 -0.51
CA SER A 242 26.56 0.08 0.59
C SER A 242 25.11 0.43 0.91
N GLY A 243 24.32 -0.59 1.23
CA GLY A 243 22.95 -0.43 1.69
C GLY A 243 21.92 -0.37 0.56
N PRO A 244 20.66 -0.05 0.89
CA PRO A 244 19.54 -0.25 -0.01
C PRO A 244 19.61 0.64 -1.25
N SER A 245 19.00 0.17 -2.33
CA SER A 245 18.77 0.89 -3.58
C SER A 245 17.28 0.89 -3.91
N TYR A 246 16.71 2.06 -4.17
CA TYR A 246 15.38 2.13 -4.76
C TYR A 246 15.39 1.56 -6.18
N ILE A 247 14.44 0.67 -6.46
CA ILE A 247 14.29 0.04 -7.77
C ILE A 247 12.82 -0.14 -8.09
N ASN A 248 12.50 -0.32 -9.36
CA ASN A 248 11.20 -0.77 -9.82
C ASN A 248 11.39 -1.97 -10.77
N SER A 249 10.27 -2.55 -11.21
CA SER A 249 10.25 -3.63 -12.20
C SER A 249 9.08 -3.45 -13.17
N TYR A 250 7.86 -3.77 -12.75
CA TYR A 250 6.64 -3.75 -13.58
C TYR A 250 6.36 -2.39 -14.23
N GLN A 251 6.29 -2.35 -15.56
CA GLN A 251 6.01 -1.16 -16.37
C GLN A 251 5.30 -1.46 -17.71
N ARG A 252 5.18 -2.72 -18.14
CA ARG A 252 4.77 -3.12 -19.49
C ARG A 252 3.48 -3.92 -19.56
N GLY A 253 2.51 -3.51 -18.74
CA GLY A 253 1.10 -3.89 -18.89
C GLY A 253 0.75 -5.28 -18.37
N ALA A 254 -0.49 -5.69 -18.63
CA ALA A 254 -1.14 -6.79 -17.89
C ALA A 254 -0.54 -8.19 -18.13
N GLN A 255 0.21 -8.42 -19.21
CA GLN A 255 0.93 -9.69 -19.40
C GLN A 255 2.37 -9.67 -18.92
N GLU A 256 2.93 -8.54 -18.46
CA GLU A 256 4.29 -8.55 -17.90
C GLU A 256 4.29 -9.26 -16.54
N SER A 257 4.65 -10.55 -16.54
CA SER A 257 4.85 -11.30 -15.31
C SER A 257 6.18 -10.92 -14.63
N VAL A 258 6.37 -11.36 -13.39
CA VAL A 258 7.63 -11.19 -12.64
C VAL A 258 8.87 -11.71 -13.40
N TRP A 259 8.68 -12.67 -14.33
CA TRP A 259 9.75 -13.27 -15.13
C TRP A 259 10.14 -12.44 -16.36
N GLU A 260 9.32 -11.44 -16.68
CA GLU A 260 9.43 -10.70 -17.94
C GLU A 260 9.92 -9.28 -17.72
N THR A 261 9.95 -8.78 -16.48
CA THR A 261 10.38 -7.42 -16.13
C THR A 261 11.86 -7.18 -16.47
N ILE A 262 12.23 -5.90 -16.55
CA ILE A 262 13.63 -5.45 -16.63
C ILE A 262 13.83 -4.51 -15.44
N PRO A 263 14.37 -4.98 -14.30
CA PRO A 263 14.59 -4.14 -13.12
C PRO A 263 15.37 -2.88 -13.45
N GLN A 264 15.00 -1.77 -12.80
CA GLN A 264 15.48 -0.44 -13.13
C GLN A 264 15.53 0.46 -11.89
N PRO A 265 16.46 1.42 -11.79
CA PRO A 265 16.47 2.38 -10.70
C PRO A 265 15.28 3.34 -10.78
N THR A 266 14.84 3.84 -9.63
CA THR A 266 13.78 4.87 -9.58
C THR A 266 14.27 6.22 -10.07
N THR A 267 15.52 6.55 -9.75
CA THR A 267 16.30 7.70 -10.25
C THR A 267 17.13 7.22 -11.44
N ASP A 268 16.74 7.62 -12.64
CA ASP A 268 17.42 7.28 -13.88
C ASP A 268 18.26 8.49 -14.35
N LEU A 269 19.56 8.44 -14.10
CA LEU A 269 20.53 9.45 -14.54
C LEU A 269 21.28 9.00 -15.80
N PHE A 270 20.78 7.97 -16.49
CA PHE A 270 21.38 7.36 -17.67
C PHE A 270 22.76 6.73 -17.39
N LYS A 271 23.08 6.42 -16.13
CA LYS A 271 24.34 5.75 -15.79
C LYS A 271 24.33 4.27 -16.17
N TYR A 272 23.16 3.64 -16.12
CA TYR A 272 22.93 2.24 -16.47
C TYR A 272 21.86 2.12 -17.55
N GLY A 273 21.74 0.94 -18.17
CA GLY A 273 20.79 0.72 -19.27
C GLY A 273 21.36 1.18 -20.62
N GLY A 274 20.50 1.75 -21.46
CA GLY A 274 20.83 2.27 -22.79
C GLY A 274 21.21 3.76 -22.78
N PRO A 275 21.27 4.41 -23.96
CA PRO A 275 21.60 5.83 -24.08
C PRO A 275 20.65 6.78 -23.33
N ASN A 276 19.40 6.34 -23.10
CA ASN A 276 18.37 7.07 -22.37
C ASN A 276 18.03 6.39 -21.04
N GLY A 277 19.00 5.68 -20.46
CA GLY A 277 18.76 4.85 -19.28
C GLY A 277 17.87 3.66 -19.60
N TYR A 278 16.82 3.47 -18.79
CA TYR A 278 15.78 2.47 -19.02
C TYR A 278 14.50 3.08 -19.59
N LEU A 279 14.42 4.41 -19.73
CA LEU A 279 13.18 5.12 -20.03
C LEU A 279 12.54 4.69 -21.35
N ASP A 280 13.35 4.51 -22.38
CA ASP A 280 12.91 4.18 -23.74
C ASP A 280 12.52 2.70 -23.93
N LEU A 281 12.61 1.88 -22.87
CA LEU A 281 11.99 0.55 -22.81
C LEU A 281 10.50 0.64 -22.48
N PHE A 282 10.08 1.69 -21.76
CA PHE A 282 8.75 1.81 -21.17
C PHE A 282 7.91 2.87 -21.86
N VAL A 283 8.50 4.04 -22.11
CA VAL A 283 7.80 5.23 -22.59
C VAL A 283 8.49 5.76 -23.83
N LYS A 284 7.71 5.99 -24.90
CA LYS A 284 8.20 6.54 -26.15
C LYS A 284 7.96 8.04 -26.18
N ASP A 285 9.05 8.79 -26.24
CA ASP A 285 9.05 10.25 -26.34
C ASP A 285 10.02 10.71 -27.45
N SER A 286 9.90 11.97 -27.84
CA SER A 286 10.80 12.67 -28.76
C SER A 286 12.19 12.94 -28.17
N SER A 287 12.29 13.05 -26.85
CA SER A 287 13.53 13.23 -26.09
C SER A 287 13.38 12.70 -24.68
N TYR A 288 14.50 12.33 -24.05
CA TYR A 288 14.52 11.77 -22.70
C TYR A 288 15.32 12.66 -21.76
N SER A 289 14.81 12.85 -20.54
CA SER A 289 15.47 13.61 -19.48
C SER A 289 15.75 12.70 -18.29
N GLN A 290 16.89 12.92 -17.63
CA GLN A 290 17.18 12.33 -16.33
C GLN A 290 16.04 12.67 -15.37
N GLN A 291 15.58 11.68 -14.63
CA GLN A 291 14.34 11.79 -13.86
C GLN A 291 14.28 10.79 -12.73
N TRP A 292 13.38 11.04 -11.78
CA TRP A 292 13.03 10.15 -10.69
C TRP A 292 11.55 9.80 -10.74
N LYS A 293 11.18 8.59 -10.30
CA LYS A 293 9.79 8.14 -10.21
C LYS A 293 9.62 7.06 -9.14
N TYR A 294 8.56 7.18 -8.36
CA TYR A 294 8.18 6.21 -7.34
C TYR A 294 6.74 5.75 -7.55
N THR A 295 6.50 4.50 -7.17
CA THR A 295 5.19 3.86 -7.18
C THR A 295 4.86 3.39 -5.77
N ASN A 296 3.67 3.73 -5.29
CA ASN A 296 3.14 3.23 -4.03
C ASN A 296 2.34 1.95 -4.24
N ALA A 297 2.33 1.08 -3.22
CA ALA A 297 1.39 -0.02 -3.08
C ALA A 297 0.35 0.35 -2.00
N PRO A 298 -0.89 0.74 -2.39
CA PRO A 298 -1.89 1.28 -1.47
C PRO A 298 -2.33 0.33 -0.37
N ASP A 299 -2.29 -0.98 -0.62
CA ASP A 299 -2.59 -2.00 0.39
C ASP A 299 -1.59 -1.94 1.55
N ALA A 300 -0.31 -1.73 1.27
CA ALA A 300 0.76 -1.66 2.26
C ALA A 300 0.66 -0.40 3.13
N ASP A 301 0.45 0.77 2.52
CA ASP A 301 0.22 2.01 3.27
C ASP A 301 -1.07 1.91 4.11
N ALA A 302 -2.14 1.31 3.57
CA ALA A 302 -3.37 1.06 4.32
C ALA A 302 -3.13 0.09 5.50
N ARG A 303 -2.33 -0.97 5.30
CA ARG A 303 -1.93 -1.92 6.36
C ARG A 303 -1.08 -1.22 7.44
N ALA A 304 -0.23 -0.28 7.07
CA ALA A 304 0.53 0.55 8.02
C ALA A 304 -0.40 1.42 8.88
N VAL A 305 -1.41 2.04 8.28
CA VAL A 305 -2.46 2.78 9.01
C VAL A 305 -3.24 1.85 9.96
N GLN A 306 -3.60 0.65 9.49
CA GLN A 306 -4.27 -0.36 10.31
C GLN A 306 -3.40 -0.81 11.50
N ALA A 307 -2.10 -1.02 11.30
CA ALA A 307 -1.17 -1.35 12.38
C ALA A 307 -1.07 -0.21 13.41
N ALA A 308 -1.02 1.05 12.94
CA ALA A 308 -1.01 2.23 13.80
C ALA A 308 -2.31 2.42 14.59
N TYR A 309 -3.47 2.08 14.00
CA TYR A 309 -4.74 2.01 14.72
C TYR A 309 -4.67 1.04 15.90
N TRP A 310 -4.17 -0.17 15.67
CA TRP A 310 -4.05 -1.15 16.73
C TRP A 310 -3.02 -0.74 17.78
N ALA A 311 -1.87 -0.21 17.38
CA ALA A 311 -0.86 0.33 18.29
C ALA A 311 -1.45 1.42 19.19
N TYR A 312 -2.16 2.39 18.60
CA TYR A 312 -2.85 3.45 19.36
C TYR A 312 -3.87 2.88 20.35
N ARG A 313 -4.72 1.95 19.91
CA ARG A 313 -5.74 1.32 20.76
C ARG A 313 -5.13 0.58 21.93
N TRP A 314 -4.11 -0.24 21.70
CA TRP A 314 -3.47 -1.06 22.71
C TRP A 314 -2.61 -0.23 23.66
N ALA A 315 -1.82 0.73 23.15
CA ALA A 315 -1.08 1.67 23.98
C ALA A 315 -2.01 2.49 24.86
N SER A 316 -3.16 2.95 24.33
CA SER A 316 -4.18 3.66 25.11
C SER A 316 -4.77 2.81 26.23
N ALA A 317 -5.06 1.54 25.96
CA ALA A 317 -5.58 0.61 26.98
C ALA A 317 -4.57 0.34 28.12
N GLN A 318 -3.28 0.47 27.83
CA GLN A 318 -2.18 0.40 28.80
C GLN A 318 -1.90 1.74 29.50
N GLY A 319 -2.61 2.82 29.16
CA GLY A 319 -2.33 4.17 29.67
C GLY A 319 -1.07 4.82 29.09
N ASN A 320 -0.56 4.32 27.96
CA ASN A 320 0.71 4.70 27.34
C ASN A 320 0.55 5.25 25.90
N ALA A 321 -0.61 5.86 25.59
CA ALA A 321 -0.90 6.39 24.24
C ALA A 321 0.16 7.39 23.75
N SER A 322 0.75 8.16 24.66
CA SER A 322 1.80 9.14 24.32
C SER A 322 3.05 8.50 23.75
N ALA A 323 3.36 7.24 24.08
CA ALA A 323 4.54 6.54 23.57
C ALA A 323 4.48 6.26 22.07
N VAL A 324 3.30 6.23 21.45
CA VAL A 324 3.12 5.94 20.01
C VAL A 324 2.59 7.13 19.21
N SER A 325 2.29 8.25 19.86
CA SER A 325 1.56 9.38 19.26
C SER A 325 2.23 9.95 18.01
N ALA A 326 3.57 10.03 17.99
CA ALA A 326 4.32 10.51 16.84
C ALA A 326 4.17 9.59 15.61
N SER A 327 4.30 8.28 15.82
CA SER A 327 4.12 7.27 14.77
C SER A 327 2.67 7.18 14.29
N VAL A 328 1.70 7.38 15.20
CA VAL A 328 0.28 7.46 14.84
C VAL A 328 -0.02 8.71 14.00
N ALA A 329 0.60 9.85 14.31
CA ALA A 329 0.47 11.06 13.50
C ALA A 329 1.11 10.90 12.10
N LYS A 330 2.20 10.13 11.99
CA LYS A 330 2.81 9.75 10.71
C LYS A 330 1.89 8.86 9.88
N ALA A 331 1.23 7.88 10.52
CA ALA A 331 0.21 7.07 9.86
C ALA A 331 -0.99 7.91 9.37
N ALA A 332 -1.42 8.91 10.15
CA ALA A 332 -2.45 9.85 9.70
C ALA A 332 -2.00 10.66 8.47
N LYS A 333 -0.73 11.10 8.43
CA LYS A 333 -0.13 11.76 7.26
C LYS A 333 -0.08 10.81 6.06
N MET A 334 0.38 9.58 6.23
CA MET A 334 0.39 8.56 5.17
C MET A 334 -1.02 8.32 4.61
N GLY A 335 -2.02 8.21 5.48
CA GLY A 335 -3.44 8.14 5.07
C GLY A 335 -3.95 9.39 4.34
N ASP A 336 -3.32 10.57 4.52
CA ASP A 336 -3.69 11.76 3.75
C ASP A 336 -3.24 11.64 2.28
N TYR A 337 -1.98 11.24 2.07
CA TYR A 337 -1.40 11.05 0.73
C TYR A 337 -1.94 9.80 0.04
N LEU A 338 -2.28 8.74 0.79
CA LEU A 338 -2.91 7.52 0.27
C LEU A 338 -4.21 7.80 -0.49
N ARG A 339 -4.84 8.97 -0.28
CA ARG A 339 -5.99 9.40 -1.09
C ARG A 339 -5.70 9.48 -2.59
N TYR A 340 -4.44 9.61 -3.02
CA TYR A 340 -4.09 9.49 -4.44
C TYR A 340 -4.52 8.14 -5.05
N SER A 341 -4.57 7.07 -4.26
CA SER A 341 -5.08 5.77 -4.71
C SER A 341 -6.58 5.74 -4.99
N LEU A 342 -7.33 6.78 -4.59
CA LEU A 342 -8.80 6.85 -4.75
C LEU A 342 -9.23 7.42 -6.11
N PHE A 343 -8.28 7.85 -6.94
CA PHE A 343 -8.48 8.54 -8.21
C PHE A 343 -8.15 7.67 -9.40
N ASP A 344 -8.89 7.88 -10.49
CA ASP A 344 -8.51 7.40 -11.82
C ASP A 344 -7.06 7.80 -12.17
N LYS A 345 -6.37 6.93 -12.91
CA LYS A 345 -4.95 7.10 -13.31
C LYS A 345 -4.63 8.49 -13.85
N TYR A 346 -5.47 9.02 -14.75
CA TYR A 346 -5.27 10.32 -15.38
C TYR A 346 -6.34 11.33 -14.95
N PHE A 347 -6.92 11.13 -13.77
CA PHE A 347 -7.99 11.95 -13.21
C PHE A 347 -9.18 12.10 -14.17
N LYS A 348 -9.47 11.08 -14.99
CA LYS A 348 -10.67 11.05 -15.83
C LYS A 348 -11.91 10.90 -14.95
N LYS A 349 -13.02 11.47 -15.42
CA LYS A 349 -14.30 11.33 -14.75
C LYS A 349 -14.72 9.86 -14.67
N ILE A 350 -15.14 9.41 -13.48
CA ILE A 350 -15.62 8.05 -13.27
C ILE A 350 -16.97 7.83 -13.96
N GLY A 351 -17.12 6.64 -14.56
CA GLY A 351 -18.37 6.16 -15.15
C GLY A 351 -18.37 6.19 -16.68
N ASN A 352 -18.56 5.01 -17.29
CA ASN A 352 -18.63 4.81 -18.75
C ASN A 352 -17.44 5.39 -19.55
N CYS A 353 -16.28 5.54 -18.90
CA CYS A 353 -15.05 5.95 -19.58
C CYS A 353 -14.46 4.75 -20.34
N THR A 354 -14.71 4.67 -21.65
CA THR A 354 -14.37 3.51 -22.50
C THR A 354 -13.43 3.85 -23.66
N ASP A 355 -13.26 5.15 -23.97
CA ASP A 355 -12.33 5.64 -24.98
C ASP A 355 -11.60 6.87 -24.44
N PRO A 356 -10.26 6.86 -24.36
CA PRO A 356 -9.49 7.94 -23.74
C PRO A 356 -9.76 9.33 -24.34
N LYS A 357 -10.09 9.40 -25.63
CA LYS A 357 -10.33 10.67 -26.35
C LYS A 357 -11.72 11.25 -26.10
N SER A 358 -12.71 10.42 -25.77
CA SER A 358 -14.07 10.85 -25.48
C SER A 358 -14.41 10.88 -23.99
N CYS A 359 -13.64 10.19 -23.14
CA CYS A 359 -13.73 10.31 -21.69
C CYS A 359 -13.50 11.75 -21.23
N ALA A 360 -14.48 12.31 -20.53
CA ALA A 360 -14.36 13.63 -19.94
C ALA A 360 -13.20 13.68 -18.93
N ALA A 361 -12.43 14.76 -18.99
CA ALA A 361 -11.50 15.14 -17.94
C ALA A 361 -12.27 15.40 -16.63
N GLY A 362 -11.80 14.85 -15.52
CA GLY A 362 -12.42 15.06 -14.22
C GLY A 362 -12.17 16.48 -13.68
N THR A 363 -13.11 16.96 -12.87
CA THR A 363 -13.04 18.23 -12.14
C THR A 363 -13.50 18.04 -10.70
N GLY A 364 -12.78 18.64 -9.76
CA GLY A 364 -13.07 18.42 -8.34
C GLY A 364 -12.90 16.94 -8.00
N ARG A 365 -13.97 16.30 -7.50
CA ARG A 365 -13.95 14.93 -6.97
C ARG A 365 -14.58 13.88 -7.89
N ASP A 366 -14.98 14.25 -9.11
CA ASP A 366 -15.68 13.31 -10.01
C ASP A 366 -14.75 12.30 -10.72
N SER A 367 -13.45 12.40 -10.49
CA SER A 367 -12.43 11.39 -10.83
C SER A 367 -12.11 10.42 -9.68
N GLU A 368 -12.75 10.56 -8.52
CA GLU A 368 -12.59 9.63 -7.39
C GLU A 368 -13.53 8.44 -7.53
N HIS A 369 -12.96 7.24 -7.64
CA HIS A 369 -13.72 6.00 -7.48
C HIS A 369 -13.84 5.57 -6.01
N TYR A 370 -13.08 6.18 -5.10
CA TYR A 370 -13.10 5.93 -3.64
C TYR A 370 -12.67 4.52 -3.19
N LEU A 371 -11.93 3.81 -4.03
CA LEU A 371 -11.36 2.49 -3.71
C LEU A 371 -9.84 2.61 -3.63
N LEU A 372 -9.17 1.75 -2.88
CA LEU A 372 -7.72 1.63 -2.94
C LEU A 372 -7.36 0.96 -4.28
N ALA A 373 -6.87 1.74 -5.24
CA ALA A 373 -6.44 1.22 -6.54
C ALA A 373 -5.12 0.42 -6.45
N TRP A 374 -4.65 -0.15 -7.57
CA TRP A 374 -3.42 -0.96 -7.60
C TRP A 374 -2.18 -0.15 -7.22
N TYR A 375 -2.14 1.12 -7.62
CA TYR A 375 -1.08 2.06 -7.26
C TYR A 375 -1.55 3.51 -7.28
N TYR A 376 -0.73 4.37 -6.70
CA TYR A 376 -0.52 5.71 -7.24
C TYR A 376 0.97 5.88 -7.48
N ALA A 377 1.34 6.77 -8.40
CA ALA A 377 2.74 7.03 -8.71
C ALA A 377 2.98 8.51 -8.91
N TRP A 378 4.23 8.91 -8.69
CA TRP A 378 4.68 10.28 -8.88
C TRP A 378 6.12 10.29 -9.36
N GLY A 379 6.48 11.32 -10.12
CA GLY A 379 7.82 11.46 -10.65
C GLY A 379 8.08 12.88 -11.12
N GLY A 380 9.32 13.15 -11.49
CA GLY A 380 9.73 14.44 -11.97
C GLY A 380 11.09 14.41 -12.62
N ALA A 381 11.39 15.46 -13.38
CA ALA A 381 12.73 15.64 -13.91
C ALA A 381 13.73 15.80 -12.75
N GLU A 382 14.99 15.48 -13.00
CA GLU A 382 16.06 15.96 -12.14
C GLU A 382 16.08 17.50 -12.05
N ASN A 383 16.75 18.01 -11.02
CA ASN A 383 16.80 19.45 -10.74
C ASN A 383 17.16 20.27 -11.99
N GLY A 384 16.29 21.21 -12.35
CA GLY A 384 16.43 22.04 -13.55
C GLY A 384 15.64 21.56 -14.78
N GLY A 385 15.02 20.37 -14.74
CA GLY A 385 14.20 19.87 -15.85
C GLY A 385 12.77 20.42 -15.93
N GLY A 386 12.26 21.00 -14.83
CA GLY A 386 11.08 21.88 -14.85
C GLY A 386 9.71 21.21 -14.98
N TRP A 387 9.60 19.91 -14.73
CA TRP A 387 8.32 19.20 -14.73
C TRP A 387 8.25 18.12 -13.65
N ALA A 388 7.04 17.84 -13.19
CA ALA A 388 6.69 16.70 -12.34
C ALA A 388 5.27 16.22 -12.66
N TRP A 389 4.97 14.98 -12.34
CA TRP A 389 3.70 14.34 -12.62
C TRP A 389 3.22 13.47 -11.45
N ARG A 390 1.91 13.25 -11.40
CA ARG A 390 1.24 12.32 -10.47
C ARG A 390 0.12 11.60 -11.20
N ILE A 391 -0.09 10.34 -10.86
CA ILE A 391 -1.18 9.50 -11.36
C ILE A 391 -1.77 8.68 -10.20
N GLY A 392 -3.09 8.47 -10.23
CA GLY A 392 -3.74 7.41 -9.45
C GLY A 392 -3.64 6.08 -10.19
N ASP A 393 -4.71 5.28 -10.13
CA ASP A 393 -4.87 4.12 -11.01
C ASP A 393 -6.36 3.83 -11.30
N GLY A 394 -6.67 3.34 -12.49
CA GLY A 394 -8.04 3.03 -12.91
C GLY A 394 -8.53 1.65 -12.44
N THR A 395 -7.66 0.83 -11.84
CA THR A 395 -7.95 -0.55 -11.46
C THR A 395 -7.96 -0.71 -9.95
N ALA A 396 -9.05 -1.25 -9.39
CA ALA A 396 -9.15 -1.59 -7.98
C ALA A 396 -9.35 -3.10 -7.80
N GLN A 397 -8.67 -3.68 -6.81
CA GLN A 397 -8.71 -5.11 -6.53
C GLN A 397 -9.20 -5.35 -5.08
N GLN A 398 -10.09 -6.32 -4.88
CA GLN A 398 -10.77 -6.52 -3.58
C GLN A 398 -9.82 -6.76 -2.39
N GLY A 399 -8.68 -7.40 -2.62
CA GLY A 399 -7.64 -7.69 -1.63
C GLY A 399 -6.81 -6.47 -1.23
N TYR A 400 -6.87 -5.37 -1.99
CA TYR A 400 -6.23 -4.09 -1.60
C TYR A 400 -7.10 -3.29 -0.64
N GLN A 401 -8.41 -3.53 -0.61
CA GLN A 401 -9.32 -2.70 0.19
C GLN A 401 -9.07 -2.94 1.68
N ASN A 402 -9.23 -1.89 2.48
CA ASN A 402 -9.00 -1.93 3.92
C ASN A 402 -10.05 -1.07 4.66
N PRO A 403 -11.25 -1.64 4.93
CA PRO A 403 -12.30 -0.92 5.63
C PRO A 403 -11.89 -0.48 7.04
N LEU A 404 -10.96 -1.19 7.69
CA LEU A 404 -10.49 -0.79 9.02
C LEU A 404 -9.62 0.47 8.95
N ALA A 405 -8.70 0.56 7.99
CA ALA A 405 -7.90 1.76 7.76
C ALA A 405 -8.79 2.95 7.38
N ALA A 406 -9.71 2.78 6.43
CA ALA A 406 -10.65 3.83 6.03
C ALA A 406 -11.52 4.31 7.21
N TRP A 407 -12.03 3.37 8.02
CA TRP A 407 -12.79 3.71 9.22
C TRP A 407 -11.93 4.48 10.24
N ALA A 408 -10.68 4.06 10.46
CA ALA A 408 -9.79 4.72 11.40
C ALA A 408 -9.46 6.16 10.97
N LEU A 409 -9.12 6.37 9.70
CA LEU A 409 -8.83 7.69 9.13
C LEU A 409 -10.07 8.62 9.17
N ALA A 410 -11.27 8.06 9.01
CA ALA A 410 -12.51 8.82 9.08
C ALA A 410 -12.97 9.12 10.52
N ASN A 411 -12.72 8.24 11.49
CA ASN A 411 -13.42 8.28 12.79
C ASN A 411 -12.54 8.35 14.04
N VAL A 412 -11.24 8.06 13.96
CA VAL A 412 -10.34 8.08 15.12
C VAL A 412 -9.56 9.40 15.13
N PRO A 413 -9.80 10.33 16.07
CA PRO A 413 -9.22 11.68 16.01
C PRO A 413 -7.69 11.74 15.90
N SER A 414 -6.98 10.80 16.53
CA SER A 414 -5.51 10.71 16.44
C SER A 414 -4.99 10.22 15.09
N LEU A 415 -5.85 9.60 14.29
CA LEU A 415 -5.57 9.11 12.94
C LEU A 415 -6.27 9.91 11.84
N THR A 416 -7.15 10.85 12.19
CA THR A 416 -7.79 11.72 11.20
C THR A 416 -6.72 12.58 10.52
N PRO A 417 -6.59 12.51 9.17
CA PRO A 417 -5.60 13.31 8.47
C PRO A 417 -5.84 14.83 8.60
N LYS A 418 -4.82 15.63 8.27
CA LYS A 418 -4.85 17.07 8.51
C LYS A 418 -5.58 17.83 7.41
N SER A 419 -5.58 17.33 6.18
CA SER A 419 -6.19 18.04 5.07
C SER A 419 -7.71 18.16 5.25
N PRO A 420 -8.33 19.31 4.90
CA PRO A 420 -9.71 19.62 5.28
C PRO A 420 -10.76 18.62 4.76
N THR A 421 -10.50 17.98 3.62
CA THR A 421 -11.44 17.06 2.95
C THR A 421 -11.11 15.59 3.21
N ALA A 422 -9.95 15.28 3.80
CA ALA A 422 -9.50 13.89 3.92
C ALA A 422 -10.50 13.03 4.72
N LYS A 423 -11.11 13.58 5.77
CA LYS A 423 -12.14 12.88 6.54
C LYS A 423 -13.36 12.51 5.69
N SER A 424 -13.84 13.41 4.82
CA SER A 424 -14.99 13.12 3.95
C SER A 424 -14.63 12.07 2.90
N ASP A 425 -13.42 12.13 2.36
CA ASP A 425 -12.95 11.18 1.35
C ASP A 425 -12.85 9.77 1.95
N TRP A 426 -12.26 9.64 3.15
CA TRP A 426 -12.17 8.36 3.85
C TRP A 426 -13.52 7.82 4.33
N THR A 427 -14.46 8.71 4.70
CA THR A 427 -15.83 8.31 5.03
C THR A 427 -16.52 7.71 3.80
N THR A 428 -16.36 8.35 2.64
CA THR A 428 -16.93 7.88 1.37
C THR A 428 -16.25 6.60 0.91
N SER A 429 -14.92 6.50 1.05
CA SER A 429 -14.13 5.32 0.72
C SER A 429 -14.52 4.12 1.58
N LEU A 430 -14.72 4.28 2.90
CA LEU A 430 -15.21 3.20 3.75
C LEU A 430 -16.50 2.59 3.20
N GLN A 431 -17.49 3.45 2.90
CA GLN A 431 -18.77 3.00 2.37
C GLN A 431 -18.60 2.31 1.01
N ARG A 432 -17.82 2.90 0.11
CA ARG A 432 -17.58 2.37 -1.24
C ARG A 432 -16.83 1.04 -1.22
N GLN A 433 -15.86 0.86 -0.34
CA GLN A 433 -15.14 -0.40 -0.18
C GLN A 433 -16.09 -1.52 0.28
N LEU A 434 -16.98 -1.25 1.24
CA LEU A 434 -17.98 -2.22 1.69
C LEU A 434 -18.98 -2.58 0.58
N GLU A 435 -19.41 -1.59 -0.22
CA GLU A 435 -20.23 -1.84 -1.42
C GLU A 435 -19.49 -2.72 -2.43
N PHE A 436 -18.21 -2.43 -2.69
CA PHE A 436 -17.39 -3.17 -3.64
C PHE A 436 -17.08 -4.60 -3.21
N TYR A 437 -16.96 -4.88 -1.91
CA TYR A 437 -16.86 -6.25 -1.40
C TYR A 437 -18.15 -7.05 -1.58
N GLN A 438 -19.30 -6.36 -1.53
CA GLN A 438 -20.61 -7.00 -1.63
C GLN A 438 -21.01 -7.27 -3.09
N TRP A 439 -20.69 -6.34 -3.98
CA TRP A 439 -20.86 -6.51 -5.42
C TRP A 439 -19.97 -7.65 -5.94
#